data_AF-A0A941RMB0-F1
#
_entry.id   AF-A0A941RMB0-F1
#
_cell.length_a   1.000
_cell.length_b   1.000
_cell.length_c   1.000
_cell.angle_alpha   90.00
_cell.angle_beta   90.00
_cell.angle_gamma   90.00
#
_symmetry.space_group_name_H-M   'P 1'
#
loop_
_entity.id
_entity.type
_entity.pdbx_description
1 polymer ?
#
loop_
_entity_poly.entity_id
_entity_poly.type
_entity_poly.pdbx_seq_one_letter_code
_entity_poly.pdbx_strand_id
1 'polypeptide(L)'
;MNAIEIGKLLGEISGIDNRQVDEGTVMLWIPLVGDLDFSQSIEAVRLHRRESTAYLLPAHVRQGVERILVAGLGTRRDEWGNDLDEDTAAVGAWRRLQQQKGISA
;
A
#
# COMPACT_ATOMS: atom_id res chain seq x y z
N MET A 1 -8.12 -1.29 8.82
CA MET A 1 -8.67 -2.52 8.24
C MET A 1 -9.14 -3.46 9.34
N ASN A 2 -10.33 -4.02 9.21
CA ASN A 2 -10.80 -5.11 10.07
C ASN A 2 -10.31 -6.49 9.58
N ALA A 3 -10.63 -7.56 10.31
CA ALA A 3 -10.20 -8.93 9.98
C ALA A 3 -10.67 -9.39 8.57
N ILE A 4 -11.86 -8.98 8.13
CA ILE A 4 -12.39 -9.31 6.80
C ILE A 4 -11.57 -8.62 5.71
N GLU A 5 -11.24 -7.33 5.88
CA GLU A 5 -10.42 -6.57 4.95
C GLU A 5 -8.98 -7.10 4.89
N ILE A 6 -8.42 -7.50 6.02
CA ILE A 6 -7.10 -8.13 6.07
C ILE A 6 -7.11 -9.48 5.35
N GLY A 7 -8.15 -10.29 5.53
CA GLY A 7 -8.33 -11.53 4.76
C GLY A 7 -8.36 -11.29 3.26
N LYS A 8 -9.07 -10.25 2.80
CA LYS A 8 -9.09 -9.85 1.39
C LYS A 8 -7.71 -9.39 0.89
N LEU A 9 -7.01 -8.57 1.67
CA LEU A 9 -5.65 -8.12 1.35
C LEU A 9 -4.69 -9.31 1.23
N LEU A 10 -4.73 -10.23 2.17
CA LEU A 10 -3.92 -11.45 2.16
C LEU A 10 -4.27 -12.37 1.00
N GLY A 11 -5.54 -12.44 0.60
CA GLY A 11 -5.98 -13.17 -0.59
C GLY A 11 -5.41 -12.59 -1.89
N GLU A 12 -5.36 -11.26 -2.04
CA GLU A 12 -4.70 -10.61 -3.18
C GLU A 12 -3.20 -10.96 -3.21
N ILE A 13 -2.55 -10.96 -2.04
CA ILE A 13 -1.12 -11.26 -1.93
C ILE A 13 -0.84 -12.73 -2.27
N SER A 14 -1.66 -13.67 -1.76
CA SER A 14 -1.48 -15.11 -1.96
C SER A 14 -1.66 -15.55 -3.40
N GLY A 15 -2.45 -14.83 -4.19
CA GLY A 15 -2.59 -15.08 -5.64
C GLY A 15 -1.28 -15.01 -6.42
N ILE A 16 -0.23 -14.36 -5.87
CA ILE A 16 1.08 -14.24 -6.52
C ILE A 16 2.15 -15.05 -5.78
N ASP A 17 2.22 -15.00 -4.45
CA ASP A 17 3.28 -15.67 -3.69
C ASP A 17 2.90 -17.02 -3.07
N ASN A 18 1.69 -17.51 -3.35
CA ASN A 18 1.20 -18.82 -2.95
C ASN A 18 1.23 -19.08 -1.43
N ARG A 19 1.24 -18.03 -0.60
CA ARG A 19 1.11 -18.21 0.86
C ARG A 19 -0.23 -18.85 1.21
N GLN A 20 -0.22 -19.67 2.26
CA GLN A 20 -1.47 -20.12 2.88
C GLN A 20 -2.03 -18.98 3.73
N VAL A 21 -3.33 -18.72 3.60
CA VAL A 21 -4.04 -17.69 4.36
C VAL A 21 -5.11 -18.39 5.18
N ASP A 22 -4.92 -18.39 6.49
CA ASP A 22 -5.86 -18.90 7.48
C ASP A 22 -6.15 -17.83 8.55
N GLU A 23 -7.01 -18.17 9.51
CA GLU A 23 -7.38 -17.26 10.60
C GLU A 23 -6.15 -16.83 11.41
N GLY A 24 -5.21 -17.74 11.67
CA GLY A 24 -3.97 -17.43 12.38
C GLY A 24 -3.13 -16.38 11.64
N THR A 25 -3.01 -16.51 10.32
CA THR A 25 -2.31 -15.56 9.46
C THR A 25 -2.97 -14.18 9.50
N VAL A 26 -4.30 -14.12 9.45
CA VAL A 26 -5.05 -12.86 9.58
C VAL A 26 -4.78 -12.22 10.94
N MET A 27 -4.86 -12.99 12.03
CA MET A 27 -4.63 -12.49 13.39
C MET A 27 -3.22 -11.95 13.61
N LEU A 28 -2.20 -12.52 12.95
CA LEU A 28 -0.84 -12.01 12.98
C LEU A 28 -0.66 -10.70 12.20
N TRP A 29 -1.48 -10.46 11.18
CA TRP A 29 -1.42 -9.25 10.36
C TRP A 29 -2.17 -8.06 10.97
N ILE A 30 -3.26 -8.32 11.72
CA ILE A 30 -4.06 -7.27 12.39
C ILE A 30 -3.20 -6.25 13.16
N PRO A 31 -2.31 -6.63 14.09
CA PRO A 31 -1.55 -5.64 14.87
C PRO A 31 -0.52 -4.86 14.03
N LEU A 32 -0.24 -5.28 12.79
CA LEU A 32 0.82 -4.71 11.96
C LEU A 32 0.30 -3.72 10.92
N VAL A 33 -0.91 -3.97 10.39
CA VAL A 33 -1.52 -3.15 9.32
C VAL A 33 -2.99 -2.84 9.54
N GLY A 34 -3.58 -3.28 10.66
CA GLY A 34 -4.99 -3.08 10.96
C GLY A 34 -5.39 -1.61 11.16
N ASP A 35 -4.43 -0.73 11.41
CA ASP A 35 -4.61 0.73 11.47
C ASP A 35 -4.74 1.40 10.09
N LEU A 36 -4.32 0.74 9.00
CA LEU A 36 -4.33 1.31 7.66
C LEU A 36 -5.70 1.22 6.99
N ASP A 37 -5.93 2.04 5.96
CA ASP A 37 -7.10 1.93 5.08
C ASP A 37 -6.94 0.78 4.07
N PHE A 38 -8.04 0.11 3.73
CA PHE A 38 -8.02 -1.03 2.81
C PHE A 38 -7.60 -0.63 1.39
N SER A 39 -8.16 0.46 0.85
CA SER A 39 -7.85 0.90 -0.52
C SER A 39 -6.37 1.29 -0.67
N GLN A 40 -5.84 1.99 0.32
CA GLN A 40 -4.42 2.36 0.38
C GLN A 40 -3.52 1.11 0.43
N SER A 41 -3.89 0.14 1.27
CA SER A 41 -3.12 -1.10 1.44
C SER A 41 -3.09 -1.94 0.15
N ILE A 42 -4.18 -2.00 -0.61
CA ILE A 42 -4.24 -2.68 -1.91
C ILE A 42 -3.31 -2.00 -2.92
N GLU A 43 -3.35 -0.67 -3.04
CA GLU A 43 -2.43 0.02 -3.95
C GLU A 43 -0.96 -0.09 -3.51
N ALA A 44 -0.69 -0.14 -2.21
CA ALA A 44 0.66 -0.41 -1.69
C ALA A 44 1.16 -1.82 -2.07
N VAL A 45 0.30 -2.84 -1.99
CA VAL A 45 0.62 -4.20 -2.47
C VAL A 45 0.94 -4.19 -3.96
N ARG A 46 0.11 -3.53 -4.77
CA ARG A 46 0.31 -3.44 -6.22
C ARG A 46 1.56 -2.66 -6.59
N LEU A 47 1.87 -1.58 -5.87
CA LEU A 47 3.10 -0.83 -6.03
C LEU A 47 4.32 -1.73 -5.79
N HIS A 48 4.35 -2.43 -4.64
CA HIS A 48 5.43 -3.38 -4.32
C HIS A 48 5.61 -4.44 -5.42
N ARG A 49 4.52 -5.03 -5.91
CA ARG A 49 4.58 -6.08 -6.95
C ARG A 49 5.06 -5.59 -8.32
N ARG A 50 4.95 -4.29 -8.61
CA ARG A 50 5.46 -3.70 -9.86
C ARG A 50 6.96 -3.40 -9.79
N GLU A 51 7.47 -3.14 -8.60
CA GLU A 51 8.85 -2.69 -8.39
C GLU A 51 9.76 -3.78 -7.82
N SER A 52 9.20 -4.82 -7.22
CA SER A 52 9.94 -5.82 -6.46
C SER A 52 9.43 -7.24 -6.69
N THR A 53 10.38 -8.17 -6.74
CA THR A 53 10.13 -9.62 -6.75
C THR A 53 10.18 -10.23 -5.35
N ALA A 54 10.49 -9.44 -4.32
CA ALA A 54 10.64 -9.93 -2.96
C ALA A 54 9.31 -10.39 -2.36
N TYR A 55 9.39 -11.39 -1.48
CA TYR A 55 8.26 -11.86 -0.68
C TYR A 55 7.65 -10.70 0.12
N LEU A 56 6.33 -10.53 0.04
CA LEU A 56 5.66 -9.33 0.55
C LEU A 56 5.34 -9.49 2.05
N LEU A 57 5.93 -8.64 2.88
CA LEU A 57 5.73 -8.62 4.33
C LEU A 57 4.87 -7.43 4.76
N PRO A 58 4.26 -7.44 5.97
CA PRO A 58 3.46 -6.33 6.48
C PRO A 58 4.18 -4.98 6.42
N ALA A 59 5.49 -4.97 6.70
CA ALA A 59 6.33 -3.77 6.63
C ALA A 59 6.33 -3.13 5.23
N HIS A 60 6.31 -3.93 4.16
CA HIS A 60 6.26 -3.40 2.79
C HIS A 60 4.91 -2.71 2.51
N VAL A 61 3.80 -3.22 3.06
CA VAL A 61 2.49 -2.56 2.94
C VAL A 61 2.52 -1.21 3.64
N ARG A 62 3.02 -1.14 4.88
CA ARG A 62 3.14 0.14 5.62
C ARG A 62 3.99 1.16 4.86
N GLN A 63 5.17 0.74 4.41
CA GLN A 63 6.08 1.59 3.64
C GLN A 63 5.43 2.06 2.32
N GLY A 64 4.74 1.16 1.62
CA GLY A 64 4.02 1.51 0.40
C GLY A 64 2.90 2.52 0.64
N VAL A 65 2.10 2.35 1.69
CA VAL A 65 1.06 3.33 2.07
C VAL A 65 1.68 4.68 2.39
N GLU A 66 2.75 4.71 3.18
CA GLU A 66 3.46 5.95 3.51
C GLU A 66 3.97 6.65 2.25
N ARG A 67 4.66 5.93 1.35
CA ARG A 67 5.14 6.47 0.06
C ARG A 67 4.01 7.09 -0.75
N ILE A 68 2.86 6.39 -0.85
CA ILE A 68 1.70 6.86 -1.61
C ILE A 68 1.10 8.12 -1.00
N LEU A 69 0.99 8.19 0.33
CA LEU A 69 0.45 9.36 1.02
C LEU A 69 1.38 10.57 0.91
N VAL A 70 2.68 10.37 1.11
CA VAL A 70 3.69 11.42 0.96
C VAL A 70 3.71 11.96 -0.47
N ALA A 71 3.60 11.08 -1.48
CA ALA A 71 3.48 11.51 -2.88
C ALA A 71 2.24 12.38 -3.14
N GLY A 72 1.17 12.18 -2.39
CA GLY A 72 -0.04 12.98 -2.45
C GLY A 72 0.07 14.39 -1.85
N LEU A 73 1.11 14.65 -1.05
CA LEU A 73 1.37 15.97 -0.47
C LEU A 73 1.99 16.95 -1.48
N GLY A 74 2.40 16.46 -2.66
CA GLY A 74 3.00 17.25 -3.73
C GLY A 74 4.53 17.30 -3.68
N THR A 75 5.11 18.17 -4.51
CA THR A 75 6.56 18.33 -4.66
C THR A 75 7.18 18.77 -3.34
N ARG A 76 8.14 17.98 -2.84
CA ARG A 76 8.94 18.34 -1.66
C ARG A 76 10.13 19.16 -2.10
N ARG A 77 10.55 20.10 -1.24
CA ARG A 77 11.78 20.88 -1.44
C ARG A 77 12.81 20.58 -0.36
N ASP A 78 14.07 20.62 -0.75
CA ASP A 78 15.18 20.57 0.20
C ASP A 78 15.39 21.92 0.92
N GLU A 79 16.37 21.97 1.81
CA GLU A 79 16.73 23.18 2.58
C GLU A 79 17.35 24.30 1.72
N TRP A 80 17.69 24.01 0.47
CA TRP A 80 18.23 24.95 -0.51
C TRP A 80 17.18 25.41 -1.54
N GLY A 81 15.95 24.91 -1.44
CA GLY A 81 14.84 25.27 -2.31
C GLY A 81 14.77 24.50 -3.63
N ASN A 82 15.57 23.45 -3.80
CA ASN A 82 15.47 22.57 -4.97
C ASN A 82 14.30 21.60 -4.79
N ASP A 83 13.61 21.30 -5.88
CA ASP A 83 12.58 20.26 -5.90
C ASP A 83 13.26 18.88 -5.79
N LEU A 84 12.79 18.06 -4.85
CA LEU A 84 13.24 16.68 -4.68
C LEU A 84 12.59 15.80 -5.75
N ASP A 85 13.36 14.82 -6.24
CA ASP A 85 12.85 13.83 -7.18
C ASP A 85 11.57 13.16 -6.65
N GLU A 86 10.52 13.21 -7.46
CA GLU A 86 9.25 12.60 -7.12
C GLU A 86 9.33 11.07 -7.27
N ASP A 87 8.75 10.36 -6.30
CA ASP A 87 8.49 8.95 -6.44
C ASP A 87 7.34 8.75 -7.43
N THR A 88 7.67 8.75 -8.73
CA THR A 88 6.70 8.74 -9.84
C THR A 88 5.74 7.55 -9.76
N ALA A 89 6.20 6.40 -9.27
CA ALA A 89 5.40 5.21 -9.10
C ALA A 89 4.37 5.38 -7.96
N ALA A 90 4.80 5.96 -6.83
CA ALA A 90 3.91 6.33 -5.73
C ALA A 90 2.91 7.42 -6.13
N VAL A 91 3.33 8.44 -6.89
CA VAL A 91 2.43 9.45 -7.47
C VAL A 91 1.37 8.79 -8.36
N GLY A 92 1.77 7.86 -9.21
CA GLY A 92 0.86 7.10 -10.05
C GLY A 92 -0.14 6.27 -9.23
N ALA A 93 0.29 5.68 -8.12
CA ALA A 93 -0.58 4.96 -7.18
C ALA A 93 -1.55 5.89 -6.45
N TRP A 94 -1.09 7.04 -5.98
CA TRP A 94 -1.94 8.06 -5.36
C TRP A 94 -3.04 8.53 -6.30
N ARG A 95 -2.71 8.81 -7.58
CA ARG A 95 -3.71 9.21 -8.59
C ARG A 95 -4.81 8.16 -8.78
N ARG A 96 -4.46 6.88 -8.79
CA ARG A 96 -5.45 5.78 -8.89
C ARG A 96 -6.35 5.70 -7.66
N LEU A 97 -5.80 5.92 -6.46
CA LEU A 97 -6.60 6.00 -5.23
C LEU A 97 -7.62 7.13 -5.29
N GLN A 98 -7.21 8.32 -5.75
CA GLN A 98 -8.13 9.46 -5.90
C GLN A 98 -9.24 9.15 -6.91
N GLN A 99 -8.90 8.51 -8.03
CA GLN A 99 -9.89 8.11 -9.03
C GLN A 99 -10.91 7.10 -8.48
N GLN A 100 -10.48 6.11 -7.70
CA GLN A 100 -11.38 5.14 -7.07
C GLN A 100 -12.35 5.82 -6.09
N LYS A 101 -11.84 6.77 -5.29
CA LYS A 101 -12.67 7.54 -4.34
C LYS A 101 -13.67 8.45 -5.04
N GLY A 102 -13.29 9.07 -6.15
CA GLY A 102 -14.18 9.92 -6.94
C GLY A 102 -15.31 9.19 -7.69
N ILE A 103 -15.19 7.87 -7.88
CA ILE A 103 -16.24 7.03 -8.50
C ILE A 103 -17.28 6.57 -7.46
N SER A 104 -16.94 6.61 -6.17
CA SER A 104 -17.78 6.14 -5.06
C SER A 104 -18.54 7.26 -4.32
N ALA A 105 -18.46 8.50 -4.81
CA ALA A 105 -19.15 9.69 -4.30
C ALA A 105 -20.31 10.10 -5.22
#